data_AF-A0A9D6JLS1-F1
#
_entry.id   AF-A0A9D6JLS1-F1
#
_cell.length_a   1.000
_cell.length_b   1.000
_cell.length_c   1.000
_cell.angle_alpha   90.00
_cell.angle_beta   90.00
_cell.angle_gamma   90.00
#
_symmetry.space_group_name_H-M   'P 1'
#
loop_
_entity.id
_entity.type
_entity.pdbx_description
1 polymer ?
#
loop_
_entity_poly.entity_id
_entity_poly.type
_entity_poly.pdbx_seq_one_letter_code
_entity_poly.pdbx_strand_id
1 'polypeptide(L)'
;MSLPPFTIAEIEERLDDKFIEVPPVAIEYLATLDIQTQDKLLTQIEKAAATSSGLAYQFGQRLARSHELMELETIELWLHQAIDAFDSIGLHAAVKKLDELEQIAHLATEKITGIAFDDVSSVLEHFVTGLNGRRLKLDIHSEWHTDTETLFLPSMLNRFSDKKDNFNYYKCIVVHLWAQNWFGSWRLDNMDFLQQYVDQEIALQWFHILESIRLDACIERELPGLHRDMLRLCELTGEVPVSHIEIPGKDMIARQYVSVNQIPELLPQVINQPIPQNLHLIGVLKPQAVERVRYARMLKEKDIFRKAIAHILEDKTGKKPVEFSEDEKRAI
;
A
#
# COMPACT_ATOMS: atom_id res chain seq x y z
N MET A 1 8.66 -44.78 7.77
CA MET A 1 7.23 -44.91 7.43
C MET A 1 6.48 -43.93 8.30
N SER A 2 5.71 -43.02 7.73
CA SER A 2 4.79 -42.18 8.51
C SER A 2 3.75 -43.09 9.14
N LEU A 3 3.45 -42.89 10.44
CA LEU A 3 2.34 -43.58 11.09
C LEU A 3 1.02 -43.25 10.36
N PRO A 4 0.06 -44.18 10.30
CA PRO A 4 -1.27 -43.87 9.77
C PRO A 4 -1.96 -42.79 10.63
N PRO A 5 -2.81 -41.94 10.02
CA PRO A 5 -3.64 -41.01 10.78
C PRO A 5 -4.60 -41.77 11.70
N PHE A 6 -4.94 -41.16 12.84
CA PHE A 6 -5.92 -41.69 13.77
C PHE A 6 -7.32 -41.74 13.12
N THR A 7 -8.00 -42.85 13.37
CA THR A 7 -9.42 -43.04 13.05
C THR A 7 -10.31 -42.27 14.02
N ILE A 8 -11.59 -42.10 13.65
CA ILE A 8 -12.60 -41.50 14.54
C ILE A 8 -12.62 -42.20 15.91
N ALA A 9 -12.63 -43.54 15.92
CA ALA A 9 -12.66 -44.32 17.16
C ALA A 9 -11.42 -44.12 18.03
N GLU A 10 -10.21 -44.03 17.43
CA GLU A 10 -8.97 -43.78 18.18
C GLU A 10 -8.92 -42.34 18.73
N ILE A 11 -9.48 -41.37 18.01
CA ILE A 11 -9.60 -39.99 18.48
C ILE A 11 -10.61 -39.91 19.64
N GLU A 12 -11.77 -40.55 19.51
CA GLU A 12 -12.79 -40.66 20.57
C GLU A 12 -12.20 -41.30 21.82
N GLU A 13 -11.57 -42.47 21.69
CA GLU A 13 -10.92 -43.18 22.81
C GLU A 13 -9.89 -42.30 23.52
N ARG A 14 -9.05 -41.59 22.76
CA ARG A 14 -8.03 -40.69 23.34
C ARG A 14 -8.63 -39.51 24.11
N LEU A 15 -9.75 -38.96 23.63
CA LEU A 15 -10.43 -37.84 24.30
C LEU A 15 -11.23 -38.33 25.52
N ASP A 16 -11.87 -39.48 25.41
CA ASP A 16 -12.61 -40.15 26.50
C ASP A 16 -11.69 -40.54 27.66
N ASP A 17 -10.50 -41.10 27.37
CA ASP A 17 -9.47 -41.42 28.37
C ASP A 17 -9.04 -40.21 29.20
N LYS A 18 -9.15 -39.02 28.61
CA LYS A 18 -8.80 -37.73 29.24
C LYS A 18 -10.03 -36.96 29.72
N PHE A 19 -11.24 -37.51 29.60
CA PHE A 19 -12.51 -36.87 29.92
C PHE A 19 -12.70 -35.51 29.22
N ILE A 20 -12.28 -35.42 27.94
CA ILE A 20 -12.35 -34.19 27.15
C ILE A 20 -13.59 -34.21 26.25
N GLU A 21 -14.51 -33.29 26.49
CA GLU A 21 -15.70 -33.12 25.65
C GLU A 21 -15.45 -32.11 24.52
N VAL A 22 -15.65 -32.56 23.27
CA VAL A 22 -15.64 -31.71 22.06
C VAL A 22 -16.83 -32.05 21.16
N PRO A 23 -17.25 -31.14 20.26
CA PRO A 23 -18.31 -31.45 19.31
C PRO A 23 -17.92 -32.61 18.38
N PRO A 24 -18.86 -33.49 18.00
CA PRO A 24 -18.59 -34.58 17.05
C PRO A 24 -17.97 -34.10 15.72
N VAL A 25 -18.39 -32.92 15.26
CA VAL A 25 -17.86 -32.29 14.03
C VAL A 25 -16.34 -32.06 14.10
N ALA A 26 -15.78 -31.80 15.30
CA ALA A 26 -14.34 -31.63 15.47
C ALA A 26 -13.59 -32.97 15.29
N ILE A 27 -14.15 -34.06 15.81
CA ILE A 27 -13.59 -35.42 15.70
C ILE A 27 -13.64 -35.89 14.24
N GLU A 28 -14.80 -35.73 13.61
CA GLU A 28 -14.99 -36.03 12.19
C GLU A 28 -13.99 -35.26 11.33
N TYR A 29 -13.78 -33.96 11.62
CA TYR A 29 -12.81 -33.15 10.92
C TYR A 29 -11.36 -33.63 11.12
N LEU A 30 -10.95 -33.87 12.36
CA LEU A 30 -9.61 -34.36 12.68
C LEU A 30 -9.28 -35.67 11.95
N ALA A 31 -10.24 -36.59 11.85
CA ALA A 31 -10.07 -37.86 11.15
C ALA A 31 -9.77 -37.71 9.64
N THR A 32 -10.03 -36.55 9.04
CA THR A 32 -9.71 -36.27 7.63
C THR A 32 -8.28 -35.78 7.40
N LEU A 33 -7.54 -35.43 8.46
CA LEU A 33 -6.23 -34.81 8.38
C LEU A 33 -5.09 -35.84 8.45
N ASP A 34 -3.88 -35.42 8.09
CA ASP A 34 -2.69 -36.23 8.28
C ASP A 34 -2.30 -36.33 9.77
N ILE A 35 -1.52 -37.36 10.11
CA ILE A 35 -1.13 -37.68 11.49
C ILE A 35 -0.41 -36.53 12.22
N GLN A 36 0.39 -35.71 11.52
CA GLN A 36 1.13 -34.62 12.17
C GLN A 36 0.20 -33.47 12.55
N THR A 37 -0.72 -33.14 11.65
CA THR A 37 -1.74 -32.10 11.88
C THR A 37 -2.72 -32.54 12.96
N GLN A 38 -3.16 -33.80 12.93
CA GLN A 38 -4.01 -34.38 13.99
C GLN A 38 -3.38 -34.22 15.38
N ASP A 39 -2.13 -34.68 15.55
CA ASP A 39 -1.49 -34.68 16.87
C ASP A 39 -1.26 -33.25 17.40
N LYS A 40 -0.91 -32.30 16.51
CA LYS A 40 -0.81 -30.87 16.86
C LYS A 40 -2.16 -30.30 17.31
N LEU A 41 -3.24 -30.51 16.56
CA LEU A 41 -4.56 -29.97 16.91
C LEU A 41 -5.15 -30.65 18.16
N LEU A 42 -4.94 -31.96 18.32
CA LEU A 42 -5.30 -32.68 19.55
C LEU A 42 -4.55 -32.12 20.75
N THR A 43 -3.26 -31.81 20.61
CA THR A 43 -2.50 -31.15 21.67
C THR A 43 -3.11 -29.79 22.05
N GLN A 44 -3.60 -29.00 21.09
CA GLN A 44 -4.27 -27.73 21.37
C GLN A 44 -5.63 -27.94 22.07
N ILE A 45 -6.41 -28.94 21.67
CA ILE A 45 -7.66 -29.33 22.36
C ILE A 45 -7.37 -29.75 23.80
N GLU A 46 -6.33 -30.55 24.02
CA GLU A 46 -5.90 -30.99 25.36
C GLU A 46 -5.49 -29.80 26.24
N LYS A 47 -4.78 -28.81 25.69
CA LYS A 47 -4.45 -27.56 26.41
C LYS A 47 -5.69 -26.75 26.77
N ALA A 48 -6.65 -26.62 25.84
CA ALA A 48 -7.91 -25.95 26.11
C ALA A 48 -8.70 -26.66 27.22
N ALA A 49 -8.73 -27.99 27.19
CA ALA A 49 -9.44 -28.82 28.17
C ALA A 49 -8.81 -28.76 29.56
N ALA A 50 -7.48 -28.69 29.64
CA ALA A 50 -6.75 -28.49 30.88
C ALA A 50 -7.10 -27.15 31.56
N THR A 51 -7.54 -26.16 30.79
CA THR A 51 -8.02 -24.87 31.31
C THR A 51 -9.51 -24.96 31.71
N SER A 52 -10.36 -25.47 30.82
CA SER A 52 -11.80 -25.66 31.06
C SER A 52 -12.43 -26.55 29.98
N SER A 53 -13.32 -27.48 30.38
CA SER A 53 -14.12 -28.27 29.42
C SER A 53 -14.94 -27.38 28.49
N GLY A 54 -15.50 -26.29 29.01
CA GLY A 54 -16.23 -25.31 28.20
C GLY A 54 -15.36 -24.63 27.14
N LEU A 55 -14.08 -24.39 27.44
CA LEU A 55 -13.14 -23.79 26.49
C LEU A 55 -12.77 -24.79 25.38
N ALA A 56 -12.49 -26.04 25.73
CA ALA A 56 -12.25 -27.11 24.76
C ALA A 56 -13.42 -27.30 23.81
N TYR A 57 -14.65 -27.32 24.33
CA TYR A 57 -15.84 -27.45 23.51
C TYR A 57 -16.02 -26.26 22.54
N GLN A 58 -15.77 -25.04 23.02
CA GLN A 58 -15.87 -23.82 22.20
C GLN A 58 -14.77 -23.71 21.14
N PHE A 59 -13.55 -24.12 21.47
CA PHE A 59 -12.45 -24.23 20.51
C PHE A 59 -12.74 -25.30 19.46
N GLY A 60 -13.21 -26.48 19.89
CA GLY A 60 -13.60 -27.59 19.01
C GLY A 60 -14.66 -27.20 17.98
N GLN A 61 -15.66 -26.37 18.35
CA GLN A 61 -16.66 -25.85 17.40
C GLN A 61 -16.06 -25.03 16.26
N ARG A 62 -14.91 -24.39 16.48
CA ARG A 62 -14.25 -23.51 15.52
C ARG A 62 -13.01 -24.15 14.89
N LEU A 63 -12.68 -25.39 15.26
CA LEU A 63 -11.44 -26.06 14.88
C LEU A 63 -11.26 -26.12 13.36
N ALA A 64 -12.28 -26.63 12.65
CA ALA A 64 -12.23 -26.76 11.20
C ALA A 64 -12.04 -25.40 10.50
N ARG A 65 -12.80 -24.38 10.92
CA ARG A 65 -12.70 -23.03 10.37
C ARG A 65 -11.36 -22.37 10.69
N SER A 66 -10.83 -22.58 11.88
CA SER A 66 -9.52 -22.05 12.28
C SER A 66 -8.39 -22.66 11.46
N HIS A 67 -8.45 -23.96 11.17
CA HIS A 67 -7.47 -24.65 10.35
C HIS A 67 -7.59 -24.32 8.86
N GLU A 68 -8.79 -24.01 8.37
CA GLU A 68 -8.98 -23.50 7.01
C GLU A 68 -8.34 -22.11 6.80
N LEU A 69 -8.39 -21.24 7.81
CA LEU A 69 -7.98 -19.84 7.69
C LEU A 69 -6.58 -19.52 8.21
N MET A 70 -5.99 -20.38 9.05
CA MET A 70 -4.77 -20.08 9.79
C MET A 70 -3.81 -21.26 9.81
N GLU A 71 -2.50 -20.96 9.73
CA GLU A 71 -1.43 -21.93 10.02
C GLU A 71 -1.46 -22.37 11.49
N LEU A 72 -0.93 -23.56 11.76
CA LEU A 72 -1.00 -24.19 13.10
C LEU A 72 -0.39 -23.33 14.21
N GLU A 73 0.69 -22.60 13.92
CA GLU A 73 1.33 -21.67 14.86
C GLU A 73 0.42 -20.47 15.20
N THR A 74 -0.39 -20.01 14.24
CA THR A 74 -1.35 -18.92 14.45
C THR A 74 -2.54 -19.42 15.27
N ILE A 75 -3.03 -20.64 15.03
CA ILE A 75 -4.09 -21.27 15.83
C ILE A 75 -3.64 -21.42 17.29
N GLU A 76 -2.39 -21.83 17.52
CA GLU A 76 -1.81 -21.93 18.86
C GLU A 76 -1.77 -20.57 19.57
N LEU A 77 -1.27 -19.52 18.90
CA LEU A 77 -1.24 -18.17 19.47
C LEU A 77 -2.65 -17.65 19.79
N TRP A 78 -3.61 -17.89 18.90
CA TRP A 78 -5.01 -17.52 19.09
C TRP A 78 -5.63 -18.23 20.29
N LEU A 79 -5.40 -19.54 20.44
CA LEU A 79 -5.86 -20.29 21.60
C LEU A 79 -5.22 -19.77 22.90
N HIS A 80 -3.94 -19.44 22.89
CA HIS A 80 -3.26 -18.84 24.05
C HIS A 80 -3.92 -17.53 24.49
N GLN A 81 -4.27 -16.64 23.55
CA GLN A 81 -4.99 -15.40 23.89
C GLN A 81 -6.38 -15.66 24.49
N ALA A 82 -7.07 -16.72 24.06
CA ALA A 82 -8.34 -17.12 24.65
C ALA A 82 -8.17 -17.70 26.07
N ILE A 83 -7.11 -18.48 26.31
CA ILE A 83 -6.75 -18.97 27.65
C ILE A 83 -6.41 -17.80 28.59
N ASP A 84 -5.60 -16.84 28.15
CA ASP A 84 -5.27 -15.66 28.97
C ASP A 84 -6.52 -14.85 29.36
N ALA A 85 -7.48 -14.72 28.43
CA ALA A 85 -8.76 -14.08 28.68
C ALA A 85 -9.66 -14.89 29.63
N PHE A 86 -9.60 -16.23 29.54
CA PHE A 86 -10.26 -17.12 30.48
C PHE A 86 -9.73 -16.92 31.90
N ASP A 87 -8.42 -16.97 32.08
CA ASP A 87 -7.77 -16.85 33.40
C ASP A 87 -8.04 -15.49 34.05
N SER A 88 -8.21 -14.44 33.24
CA SER A 88 -8.44 -13.08 33.73
C SER A 88 -9.90 -12.78 34.08
N ILE A 89 -10.85 -13.20 33.24
CA ILE A 89 -12.26 -12.73 33.27
C ILE A 89 -13.26 -13.91 33.22
N GLY A 90 -12.84 -15.10 32.80
CA GLY A 90 -13.64 -16.30 32.69
C GLY A 90 -14.14 -16.62 31.28
N LEU A 91 -14.96 -17.66 31.16
CA LEU A 91 -15.33 -18.29 29.89
C LEU A 91 -15.91 -17.33 28.85
N HIS A 92 -16.75 -16.37 29.25
CA HIS A 92 -17.34 -15.43 28.31
C HIS A 92 -16.30 -14.56 27.59
N ALA A 93 -15.23 -14.14 28.28
CA ALA A 93 -14.15 -13.38 27.68
C ALA A 93 -13.32 -14.24 26.71
N ALA A 94 -13.09 -15.51 27.07
CA ALA A 94 -12.43 -16.47 26.20
C ALA A 94 -13.23 -16.76 24.92
N VAL A 95 -14.55 -16.96 25.03
CA VAL A 95 -15.43 -17.13 23.86
C VAL A 95 -15.38 -15.91 22.96
N LYS A 96 -15.41 -14.70 23.52
CA LYS A 96 -15.25 -13.47 22.73
C LYS A 96 -13.93 -13.44 21.97
N LYS A 97 -12.83 -13.95 22.54
CA LYS A 97 -11.55 -14.11 21.84
C LYS A 97 -11.58 -15.18 20.76
N LEU A 98 -12.29 -16.28 21.00
CA LEU A 98 -12.52 -17.28 19.96
C LEU A 98 -13.40 -16.75 18.81
N ASP A 99 -14.28 -15.78 19.07
CA ASP A 99 -15.09 -15.12 18.03
C ASP A 99 -14.29 -14.12 17.17
N GLU A 100 -13.07 -13.74 17.58
CA GLU A 100 -12.16 -12.89 16.80
C GLU A 100 -11.38 -13.68 15.71
N LEU A 101 -11.74 -14.94 15.44
CA LEU A 101 -11.03 -15.88 14.56
C LEU A 101 -10.71 -15.27 13.19
N GLU A 102 -11.72 -14.78 12.47
CA GLU A 102 -11.53 -14.23 11.12
C GLU A 102 -10.63 -12.98 11.14
N GLN A 103 -10.74 -12.16 12.18
CA GLN A 103 -9.89 -10.98 12.34
C GLN A 103 -8.43 -11.39 12.56
N ILE A 104 -8.19 -12.40 13.39
CA ILE A 104 -6.83 -12.91 13.65
C ILE A 104 -6.24 -13.57 12.41
N ALA A 105 -7.04 -14.33 11.66
CA ALA A 105 -6.63 -14.89 10.38
C ALA A 105 -6.24 -13.81 9.36
N HIS A 106 -7.02 -12.73 9.29
CA HIS A 106 -6.71 -11.59 8.43
C HIS A 106 -5.39 -10.93 8.85
N LEU A 107 -5.20 -10.64 10.14
CA LEU A 107 -3.98 -10.04 10.67
C LEU A 107 -2.75 -10.93 10.47
N ALA A 108 -2.89 -12.25 10.63
CA ALA A 108 -1.83 -13.21 10.40
C ALA A 108 -1.42 -13.23 8.91
N THR A 109 -2.40 -13.24 8.02
CA THR A 109 -2.17 -13.13 6.57
C THR A 109 -1.47 -11.82 6.25
N GLU A 110 -1.96 -10.67 6.75
CA GLU A 110 -1.33 -9.36 6.58
C GLU A 110 0.14 -9.34 7.01
N LYS A 111 0.48 -10.03 8.09
CA LYS A 111 1.85 -10.10 8.56
C LYS A 111 2.75 -10.95 7.67
N ILE A 112 2.20 -12.03 7.08
CA ILE A 112 2.95 -12.97 6.23
C ILE A 112 3.18 -12.37 4.84
N THR A 113 2.11 -11.87 4.23
CA THR A 113 2.12 -11.42 2.83
C THR A 113 2.46 -9.94 2.72
N GLY A 114 2.26 -9.17 3.79
CA GLY A 114 2.57 -7.75 3.84
C GLY A 114 4.07 -7.44 3.77
N ILE A 115 4.37 -6.24 3.29
CA ILE A 115 5.72 -5.68 3.29
C ILE A 115 5.71 -4.28 3.89
N ALA A 116 6.52 -4.09 4.93
CA ALA A 116 6.62 -2.82 5.63
C ALA A 116 7.43 -1.83 4.78
N PHE A 117 7.06 -0.55 4.87
CA PHE A 117 7.81 0.55 4.23
C PHE A 117 9.29 0.52 4.65
N ASP A 118 9.56 0.31 5.94
CA ASP A 118 10.92 0.31 6.49
C ASP A 118 11.81 -0.78 5.87
N ASP A 119 11.22 -1.91 5.46
CA ASP A 119 11.96 -3.01 4.82
C ASP A 119 12.43 -2.65 3.39
N VAL A 120 11.75 -1.70 2.74
CA VAL A 120 11.90 -1.43 1.29
C VAL A 120 12.38 -0.01 0.98
N SER A 121 12.19 0.93 1.90
CA SER A 121 12.42 2.37 1.72
C SER A 121 13.81 2.67 1.14
N SER A 122 14.85 2.09 1.74
CA SER A 122 16.23 2.28 1.27
C SER A 122 16.43 1.77 -0.17
N VAL A 123 15.91 0.58 -0.50
CA VAL A 123 16.02 0.02 -1.85
C VAL A 123 15.27 0.90 -2.87
N LEU A 124 14.08 1.37 -2.49
CA LEU A 124 13.25 2.24 -3.35
C LEU A 124 13.89 3.62 -3.56
N GLU A 125 14.50 4.22 -2.54
CA GLU A 125 15.23 5.50 -2.67
C GLU A 125 16.39 5.38 -3.66
N HIS A 126 17.18 4.31 -3.55
CA HIS A 126 18.28 4.05 -4.50
C HIS A 126 17.74 3.80 -5.91
N PHE A 127 16.65 3.06 -6.03
CA PHE A 127 16.00 2.79 -7.30
C PHE A 127 15.51 4.08 -7.98
N VAL A 128 14.79 4.96 -7.27
CA VAL A 128 14.33 6.26 -7.80
C VAL A 128 15.50 7.16 -8.17
N THR A 129 16.51 7.22 -7.31
CA THR A 129 17.73 7.96 -7.60
C THR A 129 18.42 7.42 -8.85
N GLY A 130 18.38 6.10 -9.08
CA GLY A 130 18.92 5.46 -10.28
C GLY A 130 18.17 5.78 -11.57
N LEU A 131 16.88 6.16 -11.53
CA LEU A 131 16.10 6.50 -12.72
C LEU A 131 16.57 7.80 -13.39
N ASN A 132 17.03 8.79 -12.61
CA ASN A 132 17.38 10.10 -13.16
C ASN A 132 18.52 10.85 -12.45
N GLY A 133 19.11 10.28 -11.40
CA GLY A 133 20.14 10.93 -10.59
C GLY A 133 19.61 11.96 -9.59
N ARG A 134 18.40 12.52 -9.78
CA ARG A 134 17.75 13.36 -8.77
C ARG A 134 17.26 12.51 -7.61
N ARG A 135 17.76 12.79 -6.41
CA ARG A 135 17.26 12.19 -5.17
C ARG A 135 15.88 12.75 -4.83
N LEU A 136 14.92 11.86 -4.63
CA LEU A 136 13.63 12.14 -4.00
C LEU A 136 13.61 11.39 -2.67
N LYS A 137 13.10 12.03 -1.61
CA LYS A 137 12.93 11.38 -0.30
C LYS A 137 11.72 10.46 -0.35
N LEU A 138 11.73 9.42 0.47
CA LEU A 138 10.53 8.61 0.72
C LEU A 138 10.09 8.84 2.17
N ASP A 139 8.78 8.97 2.39
CA ASP A 139 8.21 9.13 3.74
C ASP A 139 6.84 8.46 3.85
N ILE A 140 6.36 8.23 5.06
CA ILE A 140 5.13 7.51 5.35
C ILE A 140 3.93 8.47 5.31
N HIS A 141 2.84 8.03 4.67
CA HIS A 141 1.54 8.69 4.71
C HIS A 141 0.41 7.68 4.44
N SER A 142 -0.83 7.97 4.87
CA SER A 142 -1.98 7.08 4.64
C SER A 142 -2.36 6.93 3.16
N GLU A 143 -2.20 8.01 2.40
CA GLU A 143 -2.38 8.06 0.94
C GLU A 143 -1.04 8.26 0.24
N TRP A 144 -0.80 7.59 -0.88
CA TRP A 144 0.40 7.84 -1.68
C TRP A 144 0.25 9.03 -2.63
N HIS A 145 1.20 9.95 -2.55
CA HIS A 145 1.25 11.20 -3.30
C HIS A 145 2.68 11.76 -3.32
N THR A 146 2.89 12.87 -4.01
CA THR A 146 4.18 13.57 -4.08
C THR A 146 4.01 15.06 -3.87
N ASP A 147 4.96 15.68 -3.17
CA ASP A 147 5.08 17.15 -3.06
C ASP A 147 6.19 17.71 -3.98
N THR A 148 6.75 16.86 -4.85
CA THR A 148 7.90 17.08 -5.74
C THR A 148 9.29 17.00 -5.13
N GLU A 149 9.41 16.81 -3.82
CA GLU A 149 10.68 16.51 -3.12
C GLU A 149 10.63 15.15 -2.40
N THR A 150 9.44 14.77 -1.94
CA THR A 150 9.15 13.57 -1.17
C THR A 150 8.05 12.77 -1.86
N LEU A 151 8.27 11.46 -1.97
CA LEU A 151 7.28 10.47 -2.38
C LEU A 151 6.70 9.86 -1.10
N PHE A 152 5.44 10.16 -0.83
CA PHE A 152 4.73 9.64 0.32
C PHE A 152 4.09 8.30 -0.01
N LEU A 153 4.28 7.32 0.87
CA LEU A 153 3.88 5.93 0.66
C LEU A 153 3.19 5.37 1.93
N PRO A 154 2.34 4.34 1.81
CA PRO A 154 1.74 3.69 2.98
C PRO A 154 2.82 2.99 3.82
N SER A 155 2.60 2.91 5.14
CA SER A 155 3.53 2.26 6.09
C SER A 155 3.65 0.74 5.89
N MET A 156 2.64 0.12 5.30
CA MET A 156 2.56 -1.30 5.00
C MET A 156 1.72 -1.50 3.75
N LEU A 157 2.16 -2.38 2.85
CA LEU A 157 1.33 -2.89 1.77
C LEU A 157 1.05 -4.37 1.94
N ASN A 158 -0.23 -4.73 1.96
CA ASN A 158 -0.70 -6.10 1.90
C ASN A 158 -1.85 -6.25 0.89
N ARG A 159 -1.60 -5.86 -0.36
CA ARG A 159 -2.60 -5.91 -1.42
C ARG A 159 -2.66 -7.26 -2.12
N PHE A 160 -1.52 -7.95 -2.19
CA PHE A 160 -1.35 -9.21 -2.90
C PHE A 160 -1.00 -10.33 -1.91
N SER A 161 -1.32 -11.56 -2.28
CA SER A 161 -0.95 -12.76 -1.53
C SER A 161 0.54 -13.08 -1.60
N ASP A 162 1.26 -12.58 -2.62
CA ASP A 162 2.72 -12.71 -2.71
C ASP A 162 3.41 -11.43 -2.19
N LYS A 163 4.32 -11.59 -1.24
CA LYS A 163 5.16 -10.51 -0.71
C LYS A 163 5.99 -9.83 -1.81
N LYS A 164 6.42 -10.58 -2.83
CA LYS A 164 7.13 -10.01 -4.00
C LYS A 164 6.24 -9.08 -4.81
N ASP A 165 4.95 -9.37 -4.87
CA ASP A 165 3.99 -8.55 -5.61
C ASP A 165 3.64 -7.28 -4.83
N ASN A 166 3.55 -7.35 -3.50
CA ASN A 166 3.49 -6.17 -2.65
C ASN A 166 4.75 -5.28 -2.80
N PHE A 167 5.94 -5.87 -2.89
CA PHE A 167 7.17 -5.13 -3.20
C PHE A 167 7.13 -4.46 -4.58
N ASN A 168 6.71 -5.19 -5.62
CA ASN A 168 6.57 -4.64 -6.96
C ASN A 168 5.51 -3.53 -7.01
N TYR A 169 4.46 -3.61 -6.20
CA TYR A 169 3.45 -2.58 -6.09
C TYR A 169 4.03 -1.28 -5.51
N TYR A 170 4.87 -1.35 -4.45
CA TYR A 170 5.64 -0.18 -4.01
C TYR A 170 6.48 0.42 -5.14
N LYS A 171 7.17 -0.41 -5.93
CA LYS A 171 7.96 0.09 -7.08
C LYS A 171 7.08 0.81 -8.10
N CYS A 172 5.91 0.25 -8.42
CA CYS A 172 4.99 0.85 -9.38
C CYS A 172 4.41 2.19 -8.87
N ILE A 173 4.00 2.26 -7.61
CA ILE A 173 3.56 3.52 -6.97
C ILE A 173 4.67 4.57 -7.07
N VAL A 174 5.87 4.20 -6.64
CA VAL A 174 7.03 5.09 -6.63
C VAL A 174 7.39 5.58 -8.03
N VAL A 175 7.33 4.72 -9.05
CA VAL A 175 7.56 5.09 -10.45
C VAL A 175 6.49 6.03 -10.95
N HIS A 176 5.21 5.79 -10.64
CA HIS A 176 4.13 6.67 -11.05
C HIS A 176 4.26 8.07 -10.43
N LEU A 177 4.58 8.16 -9.13
CA LEU A 177 4.82 9.44 -8.46
C LEU A 177 6.11 10.14 -8.95
N TRP A 178 7.16 9.38 -9.25
CA TRP A 178 8.37 9.89 -9.90
C TRP A 178 8.07 10.41 -11.31
N ALA A 179 7.24 9.71 -12.08
CA ALA A 179 6.87 10.07 -13.44
C ALA A 179 6.15 11.42 -13.46
N GLN A 180 5.33 11.74 -12.46
CA GLN A 180 4.70 13.06 -12.33
C GLN A 180 5.73 14.20 -12.27
N ASN A 181 6.84 13.98 -11.56
CA ASN A 181 7.94 14.92 -11.48
C ASN A 181 8.74 14.99 -12.78
N TRP A 182 9.07 13.82 -13.34
CA TRP A 182 9.97 13.69 -14.47
C TRP A 182 9.35 14.19 -15.78
N PHE A 183 8.13 13.74 -16.07
CA PHE A 183 7.39 14.15 -17.27
C PHE A 183 6.60 15.45 -17.08
N GLY A 184 6.79 16.12 -15.94
CA GLY A 184 6.44 17.52 -15.75
C GLY A 184 4.96 17.80 -15.49
N SER A 185 4.22 16.87 -14.87
CA SER A 185 2.81 17.09 -14.48
C SER A 185 2.61 18.38 -13.69
N TRP A 186 3.62 18.74 -12.89
CA TRP A 186 3.62 19.93 -12.05
C TRP A 186 4.16 21.18 -12.74
N ARG A 187 4.51 21.16 -14.03
CA ARG A 187 4.97 22.38 -14.72
C ARG A 187 3.82 23.32 -15.05
N LEU A 188 2.61 22.80 -15.09
CA LEU A 188 1.37 23.54 -15.22
C LEU A 188 0.96 24.12 -13.86
N ASP A 189 0.36 25.32 -13.87
CA ASP A 189 -0.34 25.85 -12.70
C ASP A 189 -1.72 25.16 -12.63
N ASN A 190 -1.80 24.14 -11.78
CA ASN A 190 -3.02 23.37 -11.66
C ASN A 190 -4.14 24.20 -11.03
N MET A 191 -3.80 25.13 -10.13
CA MET A 191 -4.81 25.94 -9.44
C MET A 191 -5.44 26.97 -10.38
N ASP A 192 -4.71 27.44 -11.40
CA ASP A 192 -5.23 28.40 -12.38
C ASP A 192 -6.34 27.80 -13.26
N PHE A 193 -6.09 26.67 -13.92
CA PHE A 193 -7.12 26.10 -14.81
C PHE A 193 -8.29 25.47 -14.05
N LEU A 194 -8.08 24.98 -12.82
CA LEU A 194 -9.15 24.38 -12.01
C LEU A 194 -10.20 25.43 -11.59
N GLN A 195 -9.83 26.71 -11.46
CA GLN A 195 -10.76 27.79 -11.12
C GLN A 195 -11.88 27.98 -12.15
N GLN A 196 -11.69 27.48 -13.37
CA GLN A 196 -12.67 27.58 -14.46
C GLN A 196 -13.84 26.61 -14.28
N TYR A 197 -13.73 25.64 -13.37
CA TYR A 197 -14.74 24.61 -13.13
C TYR A 197 -15.51 24.85 -11.83
N VAL A 198 -16.82 24.63 -11.88
CA VAL A 198 -17.71 24.75 -10.71
C VAL A 198 -17.32 23.76 -9.61
N ASP A 199 -17.03 22.52 -10.02
CA ASP A 199 -16.52 21.48 -9.13
C ASP A 199 -15.04 21.23 -9.43
N GLN A 200 -14.19 21.83 -8.59
CA GLN A 200 -12.73 21.74 -8.72
C GLN A 200 -12.21 20.35 -8.36
N GLU A 201 -12.92 19.61 -7.51
CA GLU A 201 -12.52 18.26 -7.10
C GLU A 201 -12.73 17.27 -8.25
N ILE A 202 -13.88 17.33 -8.92
CA ILE A 202 -14.16 16.52 -10.12
C ILE A 202 -13.17 16.88 -11.24
N ALA A 203 -12.89 18.17 -11.45
CA ALA A 203 -11.90 18.60 -12.44
C ALA A 203 -10.49 18.09 -12.13
N LEU A 204 -10.09 18.11 -10.86
CA LEU A 204 -8.80 17.57 -10.42
C LEU A 204 -8.72 16.05 -10.60
N GLN A 205 -9.80 15.31 -10.29
CA GLN A 205 -9.85 13.87 -10.49
C GLN A 205 -9.73 13.51 -11.97
N TRP A 206 -10.47 14.19 -12.85
CA TRP A 206 -10.35 13.98 -14.29
C TRP A 206 -8.98 14.36 -14.83
N PHE A 207 -8.40 15.48 -14.36
CA PHE A 207 -7.03 15.84 -14.70
C PHE A 207 -6.06 14.75 -14.29
N HIS A 208 -6.20 14.19 -13.08
CA HIS A 208 -5.34 13.12 -12.61
C HIS A 208 -5.43 11.87 -13.49
N ILE A 209 -6.63 11.46 -13.89
CA ILE A 209 -6.84 10.29 -14.76
C ILE A 209 -6.21 10.53 -16.13
N LEU A 210 -6.51 11.66 -16.77
CA LEU A 210 -5.94 12.02 -18.08
C LEU A 210 -4.41 12.10 -18.04
N GLU A 211 -3.87 12.74 -17.01
CA GLU A 211 -2.44 12.85 -16.83
C GLU A 211 -1.80 11.48 -16.57
N SER A 212 -2.45 10.61 -15.79
CA SER A 212 -1.96 9.26 -15.53
C SER A 212 -1.92 8.40 -16.81
N ILE A 213 -2.87 8.58 -17.75
CA ILE A 213 -2.80 7.93 -19.08
C ILE A 213 -1.56 8.40 -19.85
N ARG A 214 -1.29 9.72 -19.84
CA ARG A 214 -0.09 10.28 -20.47
C ARG A 214 1.18 9.74 -19.80
N LEU A 215 1.22 9.66 -18.48
CA LEU A 215 2.34 9.13 -17.71
C LEU A 215 2.56 7.64 -17.98
N ASP A 216 1.50 6.83 -18.03
CA ASP A 216 1.58 5.42 -18.39
C ASP A 216 2.19 5.22 -19.78
N ALA A 217 1.75 6.01 -20.78
CA ALA A 217 2.34 5.96 -22.11
C ALA A 217 3.82 6.38 -22.10
N CYS A 218 4.23 7.30 -21.21
CA CYS A 218 5.64 7.64 -21.02
C CYS A 218 6.44 6.51 -20.35
N ILE A 219 5.88 5.88 -19.32
CA ILE A 219 6.49 4.75 -18.60
C ILE A 219 6.61 3.54 -19.51
N GLU A 220 5.60 3.25 -20.34
CA GLU A 220 5.66 2.16 -21.34
C GLU A 220 6.87 2.30 -22.26
N ARG A 221 7.16 3.52 -22.72
CA ARG A 221 8.28 3.78 -23.64
C ARG A 221 9.64 3.78 -22.94
N GLU A 222 9.76 4.48 -21.80
CA GLU A 222 11.06 4.65 -21.12
C GLU A 222 11.41 3.47 -20.20
N LEU A 223 10.39 2.80 -19.66
CA LEU A 223 10.51 1.77 -18.63
C LEU A 223 9.54 0.59 -18.93
N PRO A 224 9.64 -0.06 -20.11
CA PRO A 224 8.67 -1.07 -20.55
C PRO A 224 8.55 -2.27 -19.61
N GLY A 225 9.62 -2.61 -18.89
CA GLY A 225 9.58 -3.67 -17.86
C GLY A 225 8.65 -3.32 -16.70
N LEU A 226 8.69 -2.08 -16.23
CA LEU A 226 7.84 -1.59 -15.14
C LEU A 226 6.40 -1.42 -15.61
N HIS A 227 6.18 -0.97 -16.84
CA HIS A 227 4.83 -0.91 -17.39
C HIS A 227 4.16 -2.29 -17.44
N ARG A 228 4.90 -3.33 -17.86
CA ARG A 228 4.39 -4.71 -17.80
C ARG A 228 4.06 -5.15 -16.37
N ASP A 229 4.87 -4.78 -15.40
CA ASP A 229 4.56 -5.06 -13.98
C ASP A 229 3.30 -4.33 -13.52
N MET A 230 3.09 -3.07 -13.93
CA MET A 230 1.87 -2.31 -13.64
C MET A 230 0.63 -3.01 -14.20
N LEU A 231 0.66 -3.43 -15.47
CA LEU A 231 -0.46 -4.16 -16.10
C LEU A 231 -0.75 -5.48 -15.37
N ARG A 232 0.30 -6.26 -15.08
CA ARG A 232 0.19 -7.54 -14.38
C ARG A 232 -0.43 -7.38 -12.98
N LEU A 233 -0.05 -6.34 -12.24
CA LEU A 233 -0.58 -6.08 -10.91
C LEU A 233 -2.05 -5.67 -10.96
N CYS A 234 -2.47 -4.86 -11.94
CA CYS A 234 -3.88 -4.54 -12.15
C CYS A 234 -4.70 -5.81 -12.45
N GLU A 235 -4.20 -6.70 -13.32
CA GLU A 235 -4.84 -7.99 -13.63
C GLU A 235 -5.06 -8.86 -12.38
N LEU A 236 -4.07 -8.94 -11.50
CA LEU A 236 -4.15 -9.71 -10.24
C LEU A 236 -5.24 -9.17 -9.29
N THR A 237 -5.50 -7.87 -9.32
CA THR A 237 -6.56 -7.23 -8.50
C THR A 237 -7.91 -7.10 -9.21
N GLY A 238 -8.00 -7.47 -10.49
CA GLY A 238 -9.19 -7.20 -11.31
C GLY A 238 -9.43 -5.71 -11.58
N GLU A 239 -8.40 -4.87 -11.43
CA GLU A 239 -8.45 -3.45 -11.76
C GLU A 239 -8.25 -3.23 -13.25
N VAL A 240 -8.83 -2.16 -13.78
CA VAL A 240 -8.56 -1.71 -15.15
C VAL A 240 -7.32 -0.79 -15.12
N PRO A 241 -6.24 -1.11 -15.85
CA PRO A 241 -5.12 -0.19 -16.00
C PRO A 241 -5.59 1.15 -16.55
N VAL A 242 -4.99 2.25 -16.09
CA VAL A 242 -5.44 3.59 -16.50
C VAL A 242 -5.28 3.79 -18.01
N SER A 243 -4.24 3.21 -18.62
CA SER A 243 -4.02 3.17 -20.07
C SER A 243 -5.12 2.46 -20.86
N HIS A 244 -5.93 1.60 -20.23
CA HIS A 244 -7.05 0.90 -20.86
C HIS A 244 -8.40 1.61 -20.68
N ILE A 245 -8.47 2.71 -19.92
CA ILE A 245 -9.69 3.50 -19.80
C ILE A 245 -10.01 4.12 -21.18
N GLU A 246 -11.26 4.00 -21.62
CA GLU A 246 -11.73 4.55 -22.88
C GLU A 246 -12.37 5.92 -22.67
N ILE A 247 -11.73 6.96 -23.20
CA ILE A 247 -12.17 8.36 -23.08
C ILE A 247 -11.86 9.17 -24.35
N PRO A 248 -12.62 10.24 -24.62
CA PRO A 248 -12.29 11.19 -25.69
C PRO A 248 -10.86 11.71 -25.57
N GLY A 249 -10.12 11.71 -26.69
CA GLY A 249 -8.76 12.24 -26.74
C GLY A 249 -7.67 11.30 -26.19
N LYS A 250 -7.98 10.06 -25.80
CA LYS A 250 -7.00 9.05 -25.37
C LYS A 250 -5.83 8.89 -26.35
N ASP A 251 -6.13 8.68 -27.63
CA ASP A 251 -5.12 8.54 -28.68
C ASP A 251 -4.27 9.79 -28.87
N MET A 252 -4.76 10.96 -28.44
CA MET A 252 -3.99 12.19 -28.48
C MET A 252 -2.96 12.17 -27.36
N ILE A 253 -3.36 11.85 -26.12
CA ILE A 253 -2.50 11.91 -24.93
C ILE A 253 -1.50 10.76 -24.82
N ALA A 254 -1.78 9.62 -25.45
CA ALA A 254 -0.85 8.50 -25.53
C ALA A 254 0.29 8.71 -26.56
N ARG A 255 0.22 9.77 -27.39
CA ARG A 255 1.25 10.04 -28.41
C ARG A 255 2.58 10.41 -27.78
N GLN A 256 3.64 10.16 -28.55
CA GLN A 256 4.97 10.64 -28.22
C GLN A 256 4.98 12.18 -28.17
N TYR A 257 5.61 12.75 -27.14
CA TYR A 257 5.82 14.20 -26.94
C TYR A 257 4.61 15.05 -26.53
N VAL A 258 3.52 14.44 -26.07
CA VAL A 258 2.41 15.21 -25.49
C VAL A 258 2.88 15.93 -24.22
N SER A 259 2.68 17.24 -24.21
CA SER A 259 2.95 18.09 -23.04
C SER A 259 1.76 18.04 -22.08
N VAL A 260 2.01 18.15 -20.77
CA VAL A 260 0.96 18.31 -19.75
C VAL A 260 0.01 19.48 -20.08
N ASN A 261 0.50 20.51 -20.78
CA ASN A 261 -0.29 21.69 -21.14
C ASN A 261 -1.49 21.35 -22.06
N GLN A 262 -1.47 20.21 -22.74
CA GLN A 262 -2.56 19.77 -23.61
C GLN A 262 -3.63 18.97 -22.85
N ILE A 263 -3.37 18.59 -21.61
CA ILE A 263 -4.28 17.77 -20.79
C ILE A 263 -5.52 18.56 -20.34
N PRO A 264 -5.42 19.82 -19.88
CA PRO A 264 -6.59 20.61 -19.53
C PRO A 264 -7.55 20.84 -20.71
N GLU A 265 -7.07 20.84 -21.95
CA GLU A 265 -7.89 21.03 -23.15
C GLU A 265 -8.89 19.88 -23.37
N LEU A 266 -8.64 18.70 -22.76
CA LEU A 266 -9.54 17.55 -22.82
C LEU A 266 -10.58 17.53 -21.71
N LEU A 267 -10.39 18.28 -20.62
CA LEU A 267 -11.30 18.29 -19.47
C LEU A 267 -12.76 18.58 -19.86
N PRO A 268 -13.08 19.54 -20.75
CA PRO A 268 -14.47 19.81 -21.14
C PRO A 268 -15.18 18.60 -21.77
N GLN A 269 -14.43 17.65 -22.33
CA GLN A 269 -14.98 16.46 -23.00
C GLN A 269 -15.29 15.32 -22.01
N VAL A 270 -14.66 15.33 -20.83
CA VAL A 270 -14.78 14.25 -19.84
C VAL A 270 -15.45 14.68 -18.54
N ILE A 271 -15.49 15.98 -18.23
CA ILE A 271 -15.94 16.49 -16.92
C ILE A 271 -17.36 16.03 -16.51
N ASN A 272 -18.24 15.81 -17.50
CA ASN A 272 -19.62 15.36 -17.28
C ASN A 272 -19.78 13.83 -17.33
N GLN A 273 -18.70 13.08 -17.50
CA GLN A 273 -18.72 11.62 -17.53
C GLN A 273 -18.54 11.05 -16.12
N PRO A 274 -19.03 9.83 -15.85
CA PRO A 274 -18.79 9.16 -14.58
C PRO A 274 -17.30 8.89 -14.38
N ILE A 275 -16.80 9.17 -13.18
CA ILE A 275 -15.39 8.96 -12.84
C ILE A 275 -15.10 7.46 -12.73
N PRO A 276 -14.11 6.94 -13.48
CA PRO A 276 -13.62 5.57 -13.32
C PRO A 276 -13.24 5.28 -11.86
N GLN A 277 -13.73 4.15 -11.34
CA GLN A 277 -13.48 3.70 -9.97
C GLN A 277 -12.31 2.71 -9.92
N ASN A 278 -11.79 2.45 -8.72
CA ASN A 278 -10.76 1.44 -8.45
C ASN A 278 -9.45 1.66 -9.23
N LEU A 279 -8.98 2.90 -9.30
CA LEU A 279 -7.67 3.26 -9.85
C LEU A 279 -6.66 3.44 -8.72
N HIS A 280 -6.46 2.42 -7.89
CA HIS A 280 -5.67 2.60 -6.68
C HIS A 280 -4.20 2.93 -6.99
N LEU A 281 -3.61 2.32 -8.01
CA LEU A 281 -2.19 2.51 -8.37
C LEU A 281 -1.75 3.97 -8.53
N ILE A 282 -2.61 4.84 -9.08
CA ILE A 282 -2.21 6.23 -9.42
C ILE A 282 -2.14 7.16 -8.20
N GLY A 283 -2.78 6.78 -7.09
CA GLY A 283 -2.76 7.55 -5.83
C GLY A 283 -3.63 8.80 -5.87
N VAL A 284 -3.16 9.87 -5.23
CA VAL A 284 -3.88 11.16 -5.16
C VAL A 284 -2.97 12.33 -5.53
N LEU A 285 -3.53 13.33 -6.21
CA LEU A 285 -2.85 14.61 -6.41
C LEU A 285 -3.09 15.54 -5.22
N LYS A 286 -2.04 16.22 -4.77
CA LYS A 286 -2.11 17.28 -3.75
C LYS A 286 -1.49 18.58 -4.28
N PRO A 287 -2.13 19.30 -5.23
CA PRO A 287 -1.56 20.50 -5.86
C PRO A 287 -1.07 21.56 -4.85
N GLN A 288 -1.85 21.79 -3.79
CA GLN A 288 -1.48 22.75 -2.74
C GLN A 288 -0.20 22.35 -1.97
N ALA A 289 0.05 21.05 -1.77
CA ALA A 289 1.29 20.59 -1.14
C ALA A 289 2.49 20.84 -2.06
N VAL A 290 2.31 20.51 -3.34
CA VAL A 290 3.31 20.75 -4.39
C VAL A 290 3.65 22.23 -4.52
N GLU A 291 2.65 23.11 -4.59
CA GLU A 291 2.88 24.56 -4.68
C GLU A 291 3.66 25.11 -3.49
N ARG A 292 3.28 24.72 -2.27
CA ARG A 292 3.99 25.14 -1.05
C ARG A 292 5.46 24.74 -1.09
N VAL A 293 5.76 23.48 -1.43
CA VAL A 293 7.14 22.97 -1.48
C VAL A 293 7.92 23.61 -2.63
N ARG A 294 7.32 23.74 -3.82
CA ARG A 294 7.95 24.41 -4.96
C ARG A 294 8.26 25.87 -4.69
N TYR A 295 7.34 26.62 -4.06
CA TYR A 295 7.55 28.00 -3.69
C TYR A 295 8.69 28.15 -2.69
N ALA A 296 8.71 27.31 -1.64
CA ALA A 296 9.79 27.29 -0.66
C ALA A 296 11.15 26.96 -1.32
N ARG A 297 11.19 25.98 -2.23
CA ARG A 297 12.39 25.64 -3.01
C ARG A 297 12.85 26.80 -3.87
N MET A 298 11.95 27.43 -4.60
CA MET A 298 12.27 28.57 -5.47
C MET A 298 12.88 29.73 -4.68
N LEU A 299 12.32 30.07 -3.51
CA LEU A 299 12.90 31.10 -2.65
C LEU A 299 14.30 30.74 -2.15
N LYS A 300 14.51 29.48 -1.74
CA LYS A 300 15.82 29.00 -1.29
C LYS A 300 16.85 29.00 -2.42
N GLU A 301 16.49 28.51 -3.61
CA GLU A 301 17.34 28.50 -4.78
C GLU A 301 17.71 29.92 -5.24
N LYS A 302 16.75 30.85 -5.19
CA LYS A 302 16.98 32.27 -5.48
C LYS A 302 17.96 32.90 -4.51
N ASP A 303 17.86 32.62 -3.21
CA ASP A 303 18.81 33.10 -2.21
C ASP A 303 20.22 32.51 -2.39
N ILE A 304 20.32 31.19 -2.63
CA ILE A 304 21.59 30.52 -2.92
C ILE A 304 22.23 31.10 -4.18
N PHE A 305 21.45 31.28 -5.25
CA PHE A 305 21.92 31.84 -6.51
C PHE A 305 22.41 33.28 -6.34
N ARG A 306 21.66 34.10 -5.61
CA ARG A 306 22.07 35.47 -5.27
C ARG A 306 23.38 35.50 -4.48
N LYS A 307 23.54 34.62 -3.48
CA LYS A 307 24.79 34.49 -2.72
C LYS A 307 25.95 34.04 -3.59
N ALA A 308 25.73 33.11 -4.52
CA ALA A 308 26.75 32.66 -5.46
C ALA A 308 27.19 33.80 -6.42
N ILE A 309 26.25 34.58 -6.96
CA ILE A 309 26.57 35.76 -7.78
C ILE A 309 27.36 36.80 -6.97
N ALA A 310 26.92 37.08 -5.74
CA ALA A 310 27.59 38.02 -4.85
C ALA A 310 29.05 37.62 -4.63
N HIS A 311 29.32 36.33 -4.37
CA HIS A 311 30.66 35.80 -4.21
C HIS A 311 31.51 35.94 -5.48
N ILE A 312 30.96 35.58 -6.65
CA ILE A 312 31.66 35.72 -7.94
C ILE A 312 32.00 37.18 -8.25
N LEU A 313 31.13 38.14 -7.87
CA LEU A 313 31.38 39.57 -8.05
C LEU A 313 32.47 40.08 -7.12
N GLU A 314 32.49 39.63 -5.86
CA GLU A 314 33.56 39.96 -4.90
C GLU A 314 34.92 39.46 -5.40
N ASP A 315 34.99 38.21 -5.88
CA ASP A 315 36.20 37.61 -6.43
C ASP A 315 36.72 38.36 -7.67
N LYS A 316 35.83 38.84 -8.54
CA LYS A 316 36.21 39.56 -9.77
C LYS A 316 36.57 41.02 -9.55
N THR A 317 35.96 41.69 -8.57
CA THR A 317 36.08 43.15 -8.41
C THR A 317 36.86 43.58 -7.17
N GLY A 318 37.14 42.65 -6.25
CA GLY A 318 37.78 42.93 -4.96
C GLY A 318 36.93 43.79 -4.03
N LYS A 319 35.67 44.07 -4.39
CA LYS A 319 34.72 44.90 -3.63
C LYS A 319 33.55 44.04 -3.21
N LYS A 320 33.15 44.17 -1.94
CA LYS A 320 31.92 43.54 -1.45
C LYS A 320 30.71 44.01 -2.26
N PRO A 321 29.82 43.11 -2.68
CA PRO A 321 28.60 43.48 -3.39
C PRO A 321 27.71 44.34 -2.49
N VAL A 322 27.06 45.34 -3.09
CA VAL A 322 26.13 46.22 -2.38
C VAL A 322 24.95 45.38 -1.89
N GLU A 323 24.72 45.36 -0.57
CA GLU A 323 23.54 44.71 0.00
C GLU A 323 22.29 45.49 -0.43
N PHE A 324 21.44 44.88 -1.26
CA PHE A 324 20.11 45.43 -1.54
C PHE A 324 19.30 45.55 -0.24
N SER A 325 18.58 46.65 -0.10
CA SER A 325 17.66 46.91 1.03
C SER A 325 16.54 45.86 1.09
N GLU A 326 15.95 45.63 2.26
CA GLU A 326 14.87 44.64 2.44
C GLU A 326 13.68 44.87 1.50
N ASP A 327 13.40 46.12 1.12
CA ASP A 327 12.36 46.45 0.15
C ASP A 327 12.75 46.06 -1.29
N GLU A 328 14.01 46.24 -1.68
CA GLU A 328 14.55 45.74 -2.95
C GLU A 328 14.64 44.21 -2.99
N LYS A 329 14.89 43.56 -1.84
CA LYS A 329 14.86 42.09 -1.73
C LYS A 329 13.46 41.51 -1.91
N ARG A 330 12.41 42.28 -1.60
CA ARG A 330 10.99 41.88 -1.72
C ARG A 330 10.39 42.17 -3.11
N ALA A 331 10.94 43.14 -3.84
CA ALA A 331 10.43 43.56 -5.15
C ALA A 331 11.00 42.76 -6.35
N ILE A 332 12.16 42.13 -6.16
CA ILE A 332 12.74 41.11 -7.07
C ILE A 332 12.17 39.77 -6.67
#